data_AF-A0A2V6T895-F1
#
_entry.id   AF-A0A2V6T895-F1
#
_cell.length_a   1.000
_cell.length_b   1.000
_cell.length_c   1.000
_cell.angle_alpha   90.00
_cell.angle_beta   90.00
_cell.angle_gamma   90.00
#
_symmetry.space_group_name_H-M   'P 1'
#
loop_
_entity.id
_entity.type
_entity.pdbx_description
1 polymer ?
#
loop_
_entity_poly.entity_id
_entity_poly.type
_entity_poly.pdbx_seq_one_letter_code
_entity_poly.pdbx_strand_id
1 'polypeptide(L)'
;MPLREADRRAKLQEIQDLAQGSEEFEGGVTFQDDLDALVVGDWAFFAVDEIGDLALSFHLDSHPVAVARLTRFLVQHDVPFVLHESFTVDEDDQIVFESDTGADLPDK
;
A
#
# COMPACT_ATOMS: atom_id res chain seq x y z
N MET A 1 -10.71 10.53 16.90
CA MET A 1 -9.64 9.92 17.72
C MET A 1 -8.72 9.26 16.71
N PRO A 2 -7.43 9.62 16.65
CA PRO A 2 -6.50 8.94 15.75
C PRO A 2 -6.47 7.45 16.08
N LEU A 3 -6.37 6.60 15.06
CA LEU A 3 -6.27 5.16 15.27
C LEU A 3 -4.98 4.86 16.07
N ARG A 4 -5.04 3.95 17.05
CA ARG A 4 -3.82 3.56 17.76
C ARG A 4 -2.95 2.72 16.84
N GLU A 5 -1.64 2.79 17.01
CA GLU A 5 -0.66 2.02 16.25
C GLU A 5 -0.93 0.51 16.28
N ALA A 6 -1.34 -0.01 17.45
CA ALA A 6 -1.77 -1.41 17.59
C ALA A 6 -3.01 -1.75 16.75
N ASP A 7 -3.94 -0.81 16.60
CA ASP A 7 -5.15 -0.99 15.80
C ASP A 7 -4.81 -0.94 14.29
N ARG A 8 -3.83 -0.10 13.88
CA ARG A 8 -3.31 -0.06 12.50
C ARG A 8 -2.59 -1.36 12.13
N ARG A 9 -1.70 -1.82 13.01
CA ARG A 9 -0.96 -3.07 12.81
C ARG A 9 -1.88 -4.28 12.75
N ALA A 10 -2.94 -4.31 13.56
CA ALA A 10 -3.94 -5.37 13.50
C ALA A 10 -4.63 -5.44 12.13
N LYS A 11 -5.05 -4.29 11.56
CA LYS A 11 -5.62 -4.25 10.20
C LYS A 11 -4.66 -4.75 9.13
N LEU A 12 -3.40 -4.32 9.20
CA LEU A 12 -2.39 -4.77 8.25
C LEU A 12 -2.12 -6.28 8.43
N GLN A 13 -2.11 -6.80 9.66
CA GLN A 13 -2.01 -8.24 9.88
C GLN A 13 -3.17 -9.01 9.25
N GLU A 14 -4.41 -8.52 9.39
CA GLU A 14 -5.58 -9.14 8.76
C GLU A 14 -5.45 -9.22 7.24
N ILE A 15 -4.94 -8.15 6.60
CA ILE A 15 -4.72 -8.13 5.14
C ILE A 15 -3.59 -9.09 4.74
N GLN A 16 -2.51 -9.14 5.52
CA GLN A 16 -1.42 -10.08 5.30
C GLN A 16 -1.92 -11.53 5.39
N ASP A 17 -2.73 -11.84 6.39
CA ASP A 17 -3.30 -13.18 6.59
C ASP A 17 -4.28 -13.55 5.46
N LEU A 18 -5.06 -12.59 4.96
CA LEU A 18 -5.92 -12.78 3.78
C LEU A 18 -5.10 -13.03 2.50
N ALA A 19 -3.97 -12.35 2.36
CA ALA A 19 -3.08 -12.50 1.22
C ALA A 19 -2.30 -13.82 1.22
N GLN A 20 -2.10 -14.43 2.40
CA GLN A 20 -1.41 -15.72 2.51
C GLN A 20 -2.18 -16.83 1.76
N GLY A 21 -1.62 -17.28 0.64
CA GLY A 21 -2.18 -18.34 -0.19
C GLY A 21 -3.08 -17.85 -1.33
N SER A 22 -3.20 -16.53 -1.53
CA SER A 22 -3.87 -15.93 -2.69
C SER A 22 -2.88 -15.79 -3.84
N GLU A 23 -3.27 -16.25 -5.03
CA GLU A 23 -2.46 -16.16 -6.26
C GLU A 23 -2.35 -14.71 -6.76
N GLU A 24 -3.19 -13.81 -6.26
CA GLU A 24 -3.22 -12.40 -6.62
C GLU A 24 -2.03 -11.60 -6.06
N PHE A 25 -1.32 -12.15 -5.06
CA PHE A 25 -0.14 -11.55 -4.46
C PHE A 25 1.14 -12.24 -4.95
N GLU A 26 1.33 -12.27 -6.28
CA GLU A 26 2.59 -12.76 -6.88
C GLU A 26 3.77 -11.90 -6.38
N GLY A 27 4.68 -12.53 -5.64
CA GLY A 27 5.81 -11.85 -4.96
C GLY A 27 5.71 -11.84 -3.44
N GLY A 28 4.55 -12.21 -2.89
CA GLY A 28 4.32 -12.27 -1.45
C GLY A 28 4.03 -10.90 -0.82
N VAL A 29 3.51 -10.94 0.41
CA VAL A 29 3.18 -9.75 1.19
C VAL A 29 4.06 -9.68 2.43
N THR A 30 4.89 -8.65 2.49
CA THR A 30 5.87 -8.44 3.57
C THR A 30 5.48 -7.21 4.37
N PHE A 31 5.54 -7.30 5.69
CA PHE A 31 5.38 -6.12 6.54
C PHE A 31 6.71 -5.38 6.65
N GLN A 32 6.70 -4.07 6.44
CA GLN A 32 7.86 -3.21 6.57
C GLN A 32 7.68 -2.31 7.80
N ASP A 33 8.36 -2.64 8.89
CA ASP A 33 8.22 -1.93 10.17
C ASP A 33 8.63 -0.45 10.07
N ASP A 34 9.58 -0.10 9.19
CA ASP A 34 10.03 1.29 9.01
C ASP A 34 8.97 2.21 8.38
N LEU A 35 8.07 1.63 7.57
CA LEU A 35 7.01 2.37 6.87
C LEU A 35 5.63 2.16 7.50
N ASP A 36 5.51 1.32 8.53
CA ASP A 36 4.23 0.85 9.07
C ASP A 36 3.26 0.40 7.96
N ALA A 37 3.80 -0.33 6.97
CA ALA A 37 3.09 -0.68 5.74
C ALA A 37 3.31 -2.14 5.35
N LEU A 38 2.37 -2.69 4.58
CA LEU A 38 2.54 -3.96 3.89
C LEU A 38 3.00 -3.70 2.47
N VAL A 39 4.10 -4.31 2.07
CA VAL A 39 4.62 -4.29 0.71
C VAL A 39 4.19 -5.56 -0.01
N VAL A 40 3.60 -5.41 -1.20
CA VAL A 40 3.22 -6.49 -2.10
C VAL A 40 4.22 -6.53 -3.24
N GLY A 41 5.10 -7.54 -3.21
CA GLY A 41 6.21 -7.64 -4.16
C GLY A 41 7.08 -6.38 -4.15
N ASP A 42 7.25 -5.77 -5.31
CA ASP A 42 8.01 -4.54 -5.59
C ASP A 42 7.12 -3.40 -6.16
N TRP A 43 5.81 -3.63 -6.25
CA TRP A 43 4.93 -2.81 -7.09
C TRP A 43 3.72 -2.21 -6.36
N ALA A 44 3.40 -2.63 -5.14
CA ALA A 44 2.32 -2.02 -4.36
C ALA A 44 2.60 -2.04 -2.86
N PHE A 45 1.95 -1.15 -2.12
CA PHE A 45 1.88 -1.26 -0.68
C PHE A 45 0.55 -0.77 -0.10
N PHE A 46 0.29 -1.24 1.11
CA PHE A 46 -0.86 -0.88 1.92
C PHE A 46 -0.39 -0.17 3.19
N ALA A 47 -0.93 1.02 3.43
CA ALA A 47 -0.71 1.75 4.67
C ALA A 47 -2.06 2.07 5.30
N VAL A 48 -2.12 2.17 6.63
CA VAL A 48 -3.32 2.66 7.33
C VAL A 48 -3.07 4.09 7.76
N ASP A 49 -3.92 5.01 7.31
CA ASP A 49 -3.78 6.42 7.65
C ASP A 49 -4.18 6.71 9.12
N GLU A 50 -4.08 7.98 9.51
CA GLU A 50 -4.40 8.41 10.89
C GLU A 50 -5.88 8.26 11.26
N ILE A 51 -6.77 8.27 10.26
CA ILE A 51 -8.22 8.11 10.44
C ILE A 51 -8.64 6.63 10.40
N GLY A 52 -7.73 5.74 10.01
CA GLY A 52 -7.91 4.30 10.00
C GLY A 52 -8.31 3.72 8.65
N ASP A 53 -8.26 4.50 7.58
CA ASP A 53 -8.56 4.03 6.24
C ASP A 53 -7.33 3.36 5.62
N LEU A 54 -7.58 2.32 4.82
CA LEU A 54 -6.52 1.61 4.11
C LEU A 54 -6.18 2.38 2.84
N ALA A 55 -5.00 3.00 2.83
CA ALA A 55 -4.42 3.64 1.67
C ALA A 55 -3.70 2.60 0.80
N LEU A 56 -4.11 2.52 -0.47
CA LEU A 56 -3.46 1.71 -1.50
C LEU A 56 -2.63 2.62 -2.40
N SER A 57 -1.35 2.29 -2.56
CA SER A 57 -0.47 2.95 -3.51
C SER A 57 0.18 1.94 -4.43
N PHE A 58 0.45 2.34 -5.67
CA PHE A 58 1.02 1.49 -6.72
C PHE A 58 2.23 2.12 -7.37
N HIS A 59 3.21 1.31 -7.73
CA HIS A 59 4.33 1.74 -8.52
C HIS A 59 3.84 2.17 -9.90
N LEU A 60 4.38 3.24 -10.49
CA LEU A 60 3.96 3.74 -11.81
C LEU A 60 4.07 2.70 -12.92
N ASP A 61 5.11 1.87 -12.87
CA ASP A 61 5.32 0.77 -13.82
C ASP A 61 4.49 -0.49 -13.52
N SER A 62 3.62 -0.44 -12.51
CA SER A 62 2.77 -1.59 -12.16
C SER A 62 1.88 -1.98 -13.33
N HIS A 63 1.89 -3.27 -13.66
CA HIS A 63 1.05 -3.78 -14.74
C HIS A 63 -0.44 -3.57 -14.40
N PRO A 64 -1.26 -2.90 -15.24
CA PRO A 64 -2.65 -2.56 -14.91
C PRO A 64 -3.53 -3.76 -14.50
N VAL A 65 -3.20 -4.95 -15.02
CA VAL A 65 -3.86 -6.21 -14.65
C VAL A 65 -3.58 -6.62 -13.19
N ALA A 66 -2.36 -6.41 -12.69
CA ALA A 66 -2.02 -6.71 -11.30
C ALA A 66 -2.81 -5.80 -10.34
N VAL A 67 -2.83 -4.50 -10.63
CA VAL A 67 -3.64 -3.49 -9.93
C VAL A 67 -5.13 -3.88 -9.91
N ALA A 68 -5.68 -4.27 -11.07
CA ALA A 68 -7.07 -4.70 -11.18
C ALA A 68 -7.37 -6.00 -10.39
N ARG A 69 -6.44 -6.94 -10.33
CA ARG A 69 -6.59 -8.19 -9.55
C ARG A 69 -6.58 -7.89 -8.04
N LEU A 70 -5.64 -7.06 -7.59
CA LEU A 70 -5.51 -6.69 -6.19
C LEU A 70 -6.73 -5.92 -5.68
N THR A 71 -7.14 -4.89 -6.41
CA THR A 71 -8.33 -4.10 -6.07
C THR A 71 -9.59 -4.96 -6.07
N ARG A 72 -9.72 -5.89 -7.03
CA ARG A 72 -10.81 -6.87 -7.05
C ARG A 72 -10.78 -7.78 -5.82
N PHE A 73 -9.62 -8.28 -5.42
CA PHE A 73 -9.46 -9.11 -4.24
C PHE A 73 -9.97 -8.39 -2.99
N LEU A 74 -9.53 -7.14 -2.77
CA LEU A 74 -9.98 -6.35 -1.62
C LEU A 74 -11.49 -6.12 -1.62
N VAL A 75 -12.09 -5.82 -2.78
CA VAL A 75 -13.55 -5.69 -2.92
C VAL A 75 -14.27 -7.01 -2.62
N GLN A 76 -13.73 -8.14 -3.06
CA GLN A 76 -14.32 -9.47 -2.81
C GLN A 76 -14.31 -9.87 -1.34
N HIS A 77 -13.36 -9.33 -0.57
CA HIS A 77 -13.21 -9.58 0.86
C HIS A 77 -13.81 -8.46 1.74
N ASP A 78 -14.61 -7.55 1.16
CA ASP A 78 -15.23 -6.42 1.85
C ASP A 78 -14.20 -5.53 2.61
N VAL A 79 -12.97 -5.43 2.09
CA VAL A 79 -11.92 -4.58 2.66
C VAL A 79 -12.06 -3.17 2.06
N PRO A 80 -12.48 -2.16 2.85
CA PRO A 80 -12.59 -0.79 2.36
C PRO A 80 -11.18 -0.19 2.17
N PHE A 81 -10.99 0.51 1.05
CA PHE A 81 -9.74 1.18 0.76
C PHE A 81 -9.92 2.48 -0.02
N VAL A 82 -8.90 3.32 0.07
CA VAL A 82 -8.75 4.55 -0.70
C VAL A 82 -7.56 4.38 -1.63
N LEU A 83 -7.76 4.70 -2.91
CA LEU A 83 -6.68 4.75 -3.89
C LEU A 83 -5.92 6.06 -3.71
N HIS A 84 -4.65 5.95 -3.32
CA HIS A 84 -3.72 7.06 -3.24
C HIS A 84 -2.89 7.18 -4.52
N GLU A 85 -1.94 8.10 -4.48
CA GLU A 85 -1.07 8.47 -5.59
C GLU A 85 -0.13 7.31 -5.97
N SER A 86 0.36 7.34 -7.21
CA SER A 86 1.36 6.39 -7.68
C SER A 86 2.75 6.78 -7.19
N PHE A 87 3.62 5.80 -7.00
CA PHE A 87 5.00 6.02 -6.53
C PHE A 87 6.03 5.44 -7.50
N THR A 88 7.29 5.80 -7.31
CA THR A 88 8.46 5.19 -7.94
C THR A 88 9.40 4.64 -6.88
N VAL A 89 10.30 3.73 -7.27
CA VAL A 89 11.45 3.35 -6.44
C VAL A 89 12.69 4.02 -7.01
N ASP A 90 13.46 4.69 -6.15
CA ASP A 90 14.71 5.35 -6.55
C ASP A 90 15.92 4.39 -6.60
N GLU A 91 17.10 4.92 -6.89
CA GLU A 91 18.34 4.12 -7.03
C GLU A 91 18.81 3.48 -5.70
N ASP A 92 18.27 3.92 -4.56
CA ASP A 92 18.60 3.44 -3.21
C ASP A 92 17.52 2.48 -2.66
N ASP A 93 16.65 1.94 -3.53
CA ASP A 93 15.50 1.09 -3.19
C ASP A 93 14.49 1.78 -2.23
N GLN A 94 14.41 3.12 -2.27
CA GLN A 94 13.46 3.89 -1.46
C GLN A 94 12.21 4.25 -2.25
N ILE A 95 11.07 4.21 -1.56
CA ILE A 95 9.77 4.58 -2.13
C ILE A 95 9.68 6.10 -2.20
N VAL A 96 9.53 6.63 -3.40
CA VAL A 96 9.34 8.06 -3.68
C VAL A 96 7.97 8.28 -4.29
N PHE A 97 7.14 9.07 -3.61
CA PHE A 97 5.79 9.41 -4.10
C PHE A 97 5.88 10.52 -5.14
N GLU A 98 5.38 10.27 -6.35
CA GLU A 98 5.22 11.33 -7.35
C GLU A 98 3.84 11.95 -7.17
N SER A 99 3.78 13.10 -6.49
CA SER A 99 2.55 13.88 -6.49
C SER A 99 2.43 14.61 -7.83
N ASP A 100 1.41 14.26 -8.60
CA ASP A 100 1.03 14.94 -9.85
C ASP A 100 0.62 16.41 -9.61
N THR A 101 0.54 16.82 -8.33
CA THR A 101 0.59 18.23 -7.95
C THR A 101 2.04 18.66 -7.85
N GLY A 102 2.56 19.35 -8.88
CA GLY A 102 3.89 19.96 -8.90
C GLY A 102 4.11 21.04 -7.83
N ALA A 103 4.00 20.66 -6.56
CA ALA A 103 4.42 21.43 -5.40
C ALA A 103 5.84 20.98 -5.07
N ASP A 104 6.77 21.52 -5.84
CA ASP A 104 8.11 21.85 -5.38
C ASP A 104 7.94 22.61 -4.05
N LEU A 105 7.96 21.89 -2.93
CA LEU A 105 7.96 22.49 -1.60
C LEU A 105 9.43 22.84 -1.33
N PRO A 106 9.81 24.13 -1.36
CA PRO A 106 11.17 24.50 -1.04
C PRO A 106 11.46 24.14 0.42
N ASP A 107 12.51 23.34 0.63
CA ASP A 107 13.14 23.15 1.93
C ASP A 107 13.32 24.49 2.62
N LYS A 108 12.83 24.58 3.86
CA LYS A 108 13.07 25.74 4.72
C LYS A 108 13.41 25.32 6.13
#